data_AF-A0A4V2A4J9-F1
#
_entry.id   AF-A0A4V2A4J9-F1
#
_cell.length_a   1.000
_cell.length_b   1.000
_cell.length_c   1.000
_cell.angle_alpha   90.00
_cell.angle_beta   90.00
_cell.angle_gamma   90.00
#
_symmetry.space_group_name_H-M   'P 1'
#
loop_
_entity.id
_entity.type
_entity.pdbx_description
1 polymer ?
#
loop_
_entity_poly.entity_id
_entity_poly.type
_entity_poly.pdbx_seq_one_letter_code
_entity_poly.pdbx_strand_id
1 'polypeptide(L)' 'MEHLGRLIITHTMVIKDRWQMQMIKMTPRERFLHFVDRNPELLQRVPQKYLATYLNIKPETFSRFKHLPRTHSRKDAA' A
#
# COMPACT_ATOMS: atom_id res chain seq x y z
N MET A 1 -26.50 19.93 -1.16
CA MET A 1 -25.66 18.99 -1.93
C MET A 1 -24.25 19.51 -2.21
N GLU A 2 -24.06 20.82 -2.43
CA GLU A 2 -22.77 21.42 -2.82
C GLU A 2 -21.67 21.33 -1.74
N HIS A 3 -22.02 21.50 -0.46
CA HIS A 3 -21.05 21.43 0.64
C HIS A 3 -20.55 20.01 0.90
N LEU A 4 -21.46 19.03 0.89
CA LEU A 4 -21.11 17.62 1.03
C LEU A 4 -20.21 17.15 -0.12
N GLY A 5 -20.54 17.54 -1.37
CA GLY A 5 -19.69 17.25 -2.53
C GLY A 5 -18.28 17.83 -2.39
N ARG A 6 -18.17 19.09 -1.93
CA ARG A 6 -16.87 19.73 -1.68
C ARG A 6 -16.07 19.03 -0.58
N LEU A 7 -16.71 18.61 0.49
CA LEU A 7 -16.04 17.90 1.57
C LEU A 7 -15.52 16.52 1.09
N ILE A 8 -16.36 15.75 0.39
CA ILE A 8 -16.00 14.44 -0.15
C ILE A 8 -14.85 14.57 -1.16
N ILE A 9 -14.93 15.52 -2.10
CA ILE A 9 -13.91 15.66 -3.14
C ILE A 9 -12.57 16.08 -2.56
N THR A 10 -12.56 17.03 -1.61
CA THR A 10 -11.32 17.50 -0.97
C THR A 10 -10.66 16.35 -0.22
N HIS A 11 -11.43 15.60 0.58
CA HIS A 11 -10.92 14.46 1.32
C HIS A 11 -10.40 13.34 0.40
N THR A 12 -11.16 13.03 -0.66
CA THR A 12 -10.77 12.00 -1.64
C THR A 12 -9.52 12.40 -2.43
N MET A 13 -9.38 13.69 -2.78
CA MET A 13 -8.20 14.21 -3.45
C MET A 13 -6.94 14.04 -2.59
N VAL A 14 -7.00 14.38 -1.30
CA VAL A 14 -5.85 14.20 -0.39
C VAL A 14 -5.47 12.74 -0.27
N ILE A 15 -6.44 11.82 -0.18
CA ILE A 15 -6.16 10.38 -0.16
C ILE A 15 -5.50 9.95 -1.47
N LYS A 16 -6.06 10.31 -2.62
CA LYS A 16 -5.52 9.96 -3.93
C LYS A 16 -4.10 10.47 -4.14
N ASP A 17 -3.84 11.71 -3.76
CA ASP A 17 -2.53 12.35 -3.86
C ASP A 17 -1.48 11.62 -3.02
N ARG A 18 -1.80 11.28 -1.76
CA ARG A 18 -0.93 10.44 -0.92
C ARG A 18 -0.64 9.09 -1.56
N TRP A 19 -1.66 8.46 -2.14
CA TRP A 19 -1.51 7.20 -2.87
C TRP A 19 -0.60 7.34 -4.09
N GLN A 20 -0.80 8.37 -4.91
CA GLN A 20 0.05 8.65 -6.07
C GLN A 20 1.50 8.91 -5.65
N MET A 21 1.72 9.68 -4.59
CA MET A 21 3.06 9.88 -4.03
C MET A 21 3.71 8.57 -3.59
N GLN A 22 2.97 7.69 -2.90
CA GLN A 22 3.48 6.36 -2.54
C GLN A 22 3.80 5.52 -3.78
N MET A 23 3.02 5.69 -4.87
CA MET A 23 3.28 4.99 -6.12
C MET A 23 4.56 5.46 -6.82
N ILE A 24 4.86 6.76 -6.75
CA ILE A 24 6.03 7.38 -7.39
C ILE A 24 7.29 7.18 -6.55
N LYS A 25 7.19 7.32 -5.21
CA LYS A 25 8.35 7.34 -4.30
C LYS A 25 8.83 5.95 -3.90
N MET A 26 7.96 4.93 -3.92
CA MET A 26 8.29 3.61 -3.40
C MET A 26 8.28 2.54 -4.49
N THR A 27 9.31 1.70 -4.46
CA THR A 27 9.31 0.47 -5.24
C THR A 27 8.15 -0.45 -4.84
N PRO A 28 7.69 -1.36 -5.71
CA PRO A 28 6.64 -2.33 -5.37
C PRO A 28 6.95 -3.14 -4.10
N ARG A 29 8.24 -3.41 -3.84
CA ARG A 29 8.72 -4.10 -2.65
C ARG A 29 8.55 -3.28 -1.38
N GLU A 30 8.98 -2.02 -1.39
CA GLU A 30 8.83 -1.11 -0.24
C GLU A 30 7.36 -0.88 0.08
N ARG A 31 6.52 -0.72 -0.94
CA ARG A 31 5.07 -0.56 -0.78
C ARG A 31 4.42 -1.79 -0.13
N PHE A 32 4.83 -2.99 -0.55
CA PHE A 32 4.39 -4.23 0.07
C PHE A 32 4.81 -4.30 1.54
N LEU A 33 6.07 -4.00 1.86
CA LEU A 33 6.58 -4.03 3.24
C LEU A 33 5.82 -3.04 4.13
N HIS A 34 5.63 -1.82 3.65
CA HIS A 34 4.91 -0.78 4.34
C HIS A 34 3.40 -1.11 4.50
N PHE A 35 2.78 -1.76 3.51
CA PHE A 35 1.40 -2.24 3.64
C PHE A 35 1.25 -3.32 4.71
N VAL A 36 2.18 -4.28 4.74
CA VAL A 36 2.22 -5.37 5.71
C VAL A 36 2.46 -4.85 7.13
N ASP A 37 3.33 -3.85 7.27
CA ASP A 37 3.64 -3.22 8.55
C ASP A 37 2.44 -2.44 9.11
N ARG A 38 1.78 -1.63 8.28
CA ARG A 38 0.62 -0.84 8.72
C ARG A 38 -0.64 -1.65 8.96
N ASN A 39 -0.85 -2.75 8.23
CA ASN A 39 -2.11 -3.49 8.24
C ASN A 39 -1.88 -4.99 8.45
N PRO A 40 -1.30 -5.41 9.59
CA PRO A 40 -1.01 -6.82 9.85
C PRO A 40 -2.28 -7.68 9.89
N GLU A 41 -3.39 -7.11 10.37
CA GLU A 41 -4.69 -7.79 10.44
C GLU A 41 -5.27 -8.17 9.07
N LEU A 42 -5.01 -7.37 8.03
CA LEU A 42 -5.54 -7.62 6.69
C LEU A 42 -4.90 -8.85 6.04
N LEU A 43 -3.66 -9.17 6.40
CA LEU A 43 -2.97 -10.37 5.90
C LEU A 43 -3.58 -11.67 6.42
N GLN A 44 -4.24 -11.61 7.57
CA GLN A 44 -4.91 -12.76 8.17
C GLN A 44 -6.35 -12.91 7.66
N ARG A 45 -7.02 -11.77 7.39
CA ARG A 45 -8.46 -11.75 7.06
C ARG A 45 -8.74 -11.79 5.56
N VAL A 46 -7.82 -11.30 4.72
CA VAL A 46 -8.04 -11.12 3.29
C VAL A 46 -7.17 -12.09 2.48
N PRO A 47 -7.74 -12.82 1.50
CA PRO A 47 -6.97 -13.67 0.60
C PRO A 47 -5.91 -12.88 -0.18
N GLN A 48 -4.73 -13.48 -0.34
CA GLN A 48 -3.56 -12.83 -0.96
C GLN A 48 -3.83 -12.28 -2.37
N LYS A 49 -4.74 -12.91 -3.14
CA LYS A 49 -5.12 -12.44 -4.48
C LYS A 49 -5.68 -11.01 -4.46
N TYR A 50 -6.52 -10.68 -3.48
CA TYR A 50 -7.12 -9.35 -3.37
C TYR A 50 -6.11 -8.31 -2.89
N LEU A 51 -5.23 -8.70 -1.97
CA LEU A 51 -4.13 -7.84 -1.50
C LEU A 51 -3.15 -7.53 -2.64
N ALA A 52 -2.87 -8.52 -3.50
CA ALA A 52 -2.03 -8.33 -4.68
C ALA A 52 -2.64 -7.32 -5.66
N THR A 53 -3.94 -7.47 -5.98
CA THR A 53 -4.66 -6.52 -6.85
C THR A 53 -4.65 -5.10 -6.26
N TYR A 54 -4.89 -4.96 -4.96
CA TYR A 54 -4.87 -3.67 -4.27
C TYR A 54 -3.50 -2.97 -4.35
N LEU A 55 -2.41 -3.74 -4.21
CA LEU A 55 -1.04 -3.25 -4.32
C LEU A 55 -0.58 -3.06 -5.77
N ASN A 56 -1.45 -3.35 -6.75
CA ASN A 56 -1.14 -3.31 -8.18
C ASN A 56 0.02 -4.25 -8.58
N ILE A 57 0.08 -5.44 -7.97
CA ILE A 57 1.08 -6.46 -8.28
C ILE A 57 0.42 -7.81 -8.59
N LYS A 58 1.15 -8.68 -9.29
CA LYS A 58 0.67 -10.05 -9.55
C LYS A 58 0.63 -10.85 -8.24
N PRO A 59 -0.34 -11.78 -8.06
CA PRO A 59 -0.39 -12.66 -6.89
C PRO A 59 0.91 -13.46 -6.68
N GLU A 60 1.58 -13.85 -7.76
CA GLU A 60 2.87 -14.53 -7.74
C GLU A 60 3.96 -13.64 -7.13
N THR A 61 3.96 -12.33 -7.46
CA THR A 61 4.89 -11.35 -6.91
C THR A 61 4.63 -11.10 -5.43
N PHE A 62 3.36 -11.03 -5.03
CA PHE A 62 2.96 -10.94 -3.63
C PHE A 62 3.48 -12.13 -2.82
N SER A 63 3.29 -13.34 -3.33
CA SER A 63 3.80 -14.57 -2.69
C SER A 63 5.33 -14.56 -2.61
N ARG A 64 6.03 -14.15 -3.67
CA ARG A 64 7.50 -14.00 -3.67
C ARG A 64 7.98 -13.01 -2.60
N PHE A 65 7.33 -11.85 -2.46
CA PHE A 65 7.69 -10.86 -1.44
C PHE A 65 7.41 -11.35 -0.02
N LYS A 66 6.37 -12.16 0.18
CA LYS A 66 6.06 -12.77 1.48
C LYS A 66 7.16 -13.73 1.96
N HIS A 67 7.76 -14.50 1.06
CA HIS A 67 8.80 -15.49 1.38
C HIS A 67 10.23 -14.92 1.35
N LEU A 68 10.39 -13.65 0.93
CA LEU A 68 11.71 -13.01 0.88
C LEU A 68 12.16 -12.63 2.31
N PRO A 69 13.38 -12.99 2.74
CA PRO A 69 13.90 -12.58 4.04
C PRO A 69 13.93 -11.06 4.13
N ARG A 70 13.43 -10.52 5.25
CA ARG A 70 13.43 -9.08 5.52
C ARG A 70 14.86 -8.61 5.74
N THR A 71 15.57 -8.29 4.66
CA THR A 71 16.73 -7.41 4.77
C THR A 71 16.20 -6.04 5.19
N HIS A 72 16.46 -5.67 6.45
CA HIS A 72 16.13 -4.37 7.02
C HIS A 72 16.85 -3.32 6.18
N SER A 73 16.11 -2.65 5.29
CA SER A 73 16.68 -1.54 4.53
C SER A 73 16.81 -0.38 5.51
N ARG A 74 18.05 -0.17 5.97
CA ARG A 74 18.55 0.87 6.87
C ARG A 74 18.34 2.28 6.27
N LYS A 75 17.09 2.71 6.04
CA LYS A 75 16.80 4.03 5.43
C LYS A 75 15.89 4.97 6.23
N ASP A 76 15.42 4.56 7.41
CA ASP A 76 14.64 5.44 8.30
C ASP A 76 15.49 6.12 9.40
N ALA A 77 16.82 6.17 9.23
CA ALA A 77 17.73 6.90 10.11
C ALA A 77 18.41 8.05 9.33
N ALA A 78 17.63 9.07 8.98
CA ALA A 78 18.11 10.39 8.60
C ALA A 78 17.00 11.42 8.85
#